data_AF-A0A2W2I0Y7-F1
#
_entry.id   AF-A0A2W2I0Y7-F1
#
_cell.length_a   1.000
_cell.length_b   1.000
_cell.length_c   1.000
_cell.angle_alpha   90.00
_cell.angle_beta   90.00
_cell.angle_gamma   90.00
#
_symmetry.space_group_name_H-M   'P 1'
#
loop_
_entity.id
_entity.type
_entity.pdbx_description
1 polymer ?
#
loop_
_entity_poly.entity_id
_entity_poly.type
_entity_poly.pdbx_seq_one_letter_code
_entity_poly.pdbx_strand_id
1 'polypeptide(L)'
;ALVVYCIGITIQILSYGRWYFLTLGRAVTGIGVGVTTVLVPMFLSENSPLKIRGSMVSTYQLIVTFGILMGNILNFICERCYKDPTQNIAWQLPLFLGYIWAIIIGMSLVYVPESPQYLAKIKNDVPSAK
;
A
#
# COMPACT_ATOMS: atom_id res chain seq x y z
N ALA A 1 5.98 -2.31 -7.66
CA ALA A 1 5.37 -2.70 -6.37
C ALA A 1 3.85 -2.80 -6.44
N LEU A 2 3.15 -1.75 -6.87
CA LEU A 2 1.67 -1.74 -6.95
C LEU A 2 1.09 -2.82 -7.88
N VAL A 3 1.67 -3.02 -9.06
CA VAL A 3 1.23 -4.09 -10.00
C VAL A 3 1.36 -5.48 -9.36
N VAL A 4 2.46 -5.73 -8.63
CA VAL A 4 2.70 -6.99 -7.90
C VAL A 4 1.66 -7.17 -6.79
N TYR A 5 1.30 -6.09 -6.09
CA TYR A 5 0.24 -6.11 -5.08
C TYR A 5 -1.14 -6.43 -5.69
N CYS A 6 -1.50 -5.79 -6.81
CA CYS A 6 -2.75 -6.08 -7.52
C CYS A 6 -2.83 -7.54 -7.99
N ILE A 7 -1.75 -8.08 -8.57
CA ILE A 7 -1.65 -9.49 -8.98
C ILE A 7 -1.85 -10.41 -7.77
N GLY A 8 -1.21 -10.12 -6.64
CA GLY A 8 -1.36 -10.92 -5.42
C GLY A 8 -2.78 -10.92 -4.84
N ILE A 9 -3.52 -9.80 -4.95
CA ILE A 9 -4.94 -9.74 -4.54
C ILE A 9 -5.81 -10.54 -5.51
N THR A 10 -5.61 -10.39 -6.81
CA THR A 10 -6.36 -11.15 -7.83
C THR A 10 -6.22 -12.65 -7.60
N ILE A 11 -5.01 -13.14 -7.27
CA ILE A 11 -4.75 -14.55 -6.93
C ILE A 11 -5.49 -14.96 -5.65
N GLN A 12 -5.60 -14.10 -4.64
CA GLN A 12 -6.35 -14.39 -3.41
C GLN A 12 -7.87 -14.47 -3.65
N ILE A 13 -8.42 -13.60 -4.49
CA ILE A 13 -9.87 -13.57 -4.80
C ILE A 13 -10.27 -14.78 -5.65
N LEU A 14 -9.43 -15.20 -6.59
CA LEU A 14 -9.62 -16.39 -7.43
C LEU A 14 -9.40 -17.73 -6.70
N SER A 15 -9.08 -17.70 -5.40
CA SER A 15 -8.94 -18.91 -4.60
C SER A 15 -10.31 -19.55 -4.33
N TYR A 16 -10.79 -20.38 -5.26
CA TYR A 16 -12.01 -21.21 -5.16
C TYR A 16 -11.87 -22.32 -4.09
N GLY A 17 -11.62 -21.95 -2.82
CA GLY A 17 -11.53 -22.88 -1.69
C GLY A 17 -10.22 -23.68 -1.59
N ARG A 18 -9.19 -23.34 -2.38
CA ARG A 18 -7.88 -24.02 -2.36
C ARG A 18 -6.84 -23.22 -1.56
N TRP A 19 -6.54 -23.68 -0.36
CA TRP A 19 -5.52 -23.12 0.56
C TRP A 19 -4.20 -22.66 -0.09
N TYR A 20 -3.66 -23.40 -1.05
CA TYR A 20 -2.40 -23.07 -1.74
C TYR A 20 -2.45 -21.72 -2.48
N PHE A 21 -3.58 -21.38 -3.11
CA PHE A 21 -3.72 -20.12 -3.85
C PHE A 21 -3.80 -18.92 -2.90
N LEU A 22 -4.46 -19.07 -1.74
CA LEU A 22 -4.46 -18.07 -0.68
C LEU A 22 -3.05 -17.80 -0.15
N THR A 23 -2.27 -18.84 0.17
CA THR A 23 -0.92 -18.67 0.72
C THR A 23 0.03 -18.02 -0.29
N LEU A 24 -0.02 -18.46 -1.56
CA LEU A 24 0.78 -17.85 -2.63
C LEU A 24 0.40 -16.39 -2.87
N GLY A 25 -0.89 -16.10 -2.94
CA GLY A 25 -1.37 -14.72 -3.09
C GLY A 25 -0.93 -13.82 -1.93
N ARG A 26 -0.94 -14.33 -0.69
CA ARG A 26 -0.41 -13.60 0.48
C ARG A 26 1.08 -13.32 0.38
N ALA A 27 1.89 -14.30 -0.04
CA ALA A 27 3.32 -14.11 -0.25
C ALA A 27 3.60 -13.01 -1.28
N VAL A 28 2.89 -13.04 -2.42
CA VAL A 28 3.04 -12.03 -3.48
C VAL A 28 2.60 -10.64 -3.01
N THR A 29 1.45 -10.53 -2.32
CA THR A 29 1.03 -9.24 -1.74
C THR A 29 2.01 -8.72 -0.71
N GLY A 30 2.60 -9.61 0.11
CA GLY A 30 3.59 -9.24 1.13
C GLY A 30 4.84 -8.62 0.53
N ILE A 31 5.34 -9.16 -0.58
CA ILE A 31 6.48 -8.59 -1.31
C ILE A 31 6.14 -7.18 -1.81
N GLY A 32 4.96 -6.99 -2.40
CA GLY A 32 4.52 -5.68 -2.89
C GLY A 32 4.46 -4.62 -1.78
N VAL A 33 3.86 -4.98 -0.64
CA VAL A 33 3.75 -4.08 0.51
C VAL A 33 5.12 -3.81 1.14
N GLY A 34 5.95 -4.83 1.33
CA GLY A 34 7.28 -4.69 1.95
C GLY A 34 8.22 -3.79 1.16
N VAL A 35 8.19 -3.85 -0.17
CA VAL A 35 8.96 -2.89 -1.00
C VAL A 35 8.42 -1.47 -0.82
N THR A 36 7.10 -1.30 -0.75
CA THR A 36 6.47 0.02 -0.60
C THR A 36 6.78 0.65 0.77
N THR A 37 6.78 -0.14 1.84
CA THR A 37 7.04 0.37 3.20
C THR A 37 8.46 0.86 3.40
N VAL A 38 9.43 0.39 2.61
CA VAL A 38 10.82 0.89 2.63
C VAL A 38 10.99 2.09 1.70
N LEU A 39 10.39 2.06 0.51
CA LEU A 39 10.55 3.13 -0.49
C LEU A 39 9.90 4.46 -0.04
N VAL A 40 8.73 4.42 0.61
CA VAL A 40 8.01 5.64 0.99
C VAL A 40 8.75 6.49 2.03
N PRO A 41 9.20 5.97 3.19
CA PRO A 41 9.95 6.77 4.15
C PRO A 41 11.32 7.19 3.60
N MET A 42 11.92 6.39 2.71
CA MET A 42 13.14 6.77 1.99
C MET A 42 12.89 8.00 1.12
N PHE A 43 11.87 7.99 0.27
CA PHE A 43 11.47 9.14 -0.55
C PHE A 43 11.13 10.38 0.29
N LEU A 44 10.41 10.18 1.40
CA LEU A 44 10.05 11.24 2.33
C LEU A 44 11.31 11.85 2.98
N SER A 45 12.28 11.01 3.33
CA SER A 45 13.56 11.46 3.87
C SER A 45 14.37 12.25 2.84
N GLU A 46 14.34 11.88 1.56
CA GLU A 46 15.07 12.56 0.48
C GLU A 46 14.50 13.95 0.17
N ASN A 47 13.17 14.11 0.23
CA ASN A 47 12.49 15.38 -0.09
C ASN A 47 12.38 16.32 1.12
N SER A 48 12.63 15.85 2.35
CA SER A 48 12.40 16.64 3.55
C SER A 48 13.60 17.50 3.98
N PRO A 49 13.37 18.75 4.40
CA PRO A 49 14.42 19.62 4.92
C PRO A 49 14.95 19.11 6.28
N LEU A 50 16.26 19.27 6.50
CA LEU A 50 17.03 18.72 7.64
C LEU A 50 16.39 18.92 9.02
N LYS A 51 15.65 20.01 9.24
CA LYS A 51 15.03 20.36 10.52
C LYS A 51 13.78 19.55 10.87
N ILE A 52 13.06 18.99 9.88
CA ILE A 52 11.75 18.33 10.09
C ILE A 52 11.70 16.88 9.63
N ARG A 53 12.81 16.31 9.13
CA ARG A 53 12.85 14.92 8.60
C ARG A 53 12.29 13.92 9.61
N GLY A 54 12.66 14.04 10.89
CA GLY A 54 12.18 13.16 11.96
C GLY A 54 10.66 13.24 12.18
N SER A 55 10.10 14.46 12.17
CA SER A 55 8.66 14.68 12.34
C SER A 55 7.85 14.18 11.13
N MET A 56 8.41 14.27 9.93
CA MET A 56 7.76 13.76 8.72
C MET A 56 7.66 12.22 8.74
N VAL A 57 8.75 11.54 9.13
CA VAL A 57 8.78 10.06 9.26
C VAL A 57 7.86 9.58 10.38
N SER A 58 7.82 10.27 11.53
CA SER A 58 6.90 9.90 12.62
C SER A 58 5.44 10.07 12.20
N THR A 59 5.11 11.12 11.45
CA THR A 59 3.75 11.34 10.94
C THR A 59 3.36 10.27 9.92
N TYR A 60 4.28 9.85 9.05
CA TYR A 60 4.06 8.73 8.15
C TYR A 60 3.72 7.44 8.93
N GLN A 61 4.50 7.11 9.96
CA GLN A 61 4.23 5.92 10.78
C GLN A 61 2.88 6.01 11.51
N LEU A 62 2.50 7.20 11.99
CA LEU A 62 1.18 7.41 12.61
C LEU A 62 0.04 7.17 11.62
N ILE A 63 0.15 7.68 10.39
CA ILE A 63 -0.84 7.46 9.33
C ILE A 63 -0.93 5.98 8.96
N VAL A 64 0.20 5.27 8.85
CA VAL A 64 0.21 3.82 8.61
C VAL A 64 -0.54 3.07 9.72
N THR A 65 -0.26 3.40 10.98
CA THR A 65 -0.92 2.78 12.14
C THR A 65 -2.43 3.07 12.14
N PHE A 66 -2.82 4.30 11.79
CA PHE A 66 -4.21 4.68 11.64
C PHE A 66 -4.91 3.91 10.50
N GLY A 67 -4.22 3.67 9.38
CA GLY A 67 -4.72 2.84 8.28
C GLY A 67 -5.00 1.39 8.71
N ILE A 68 -4.10 0.80 9.51
CA ILE A 68 -4.28 -0.55 10.08
C ILE A 68 -5.48 -0.57 11.04
N LEU A 69 -5.63 0.45 11.90
CA LEU A 69 -6.79 0.58 12.78
C LEU A 69 -8.10 0.63 11.98
N MET A 70 -8.15 1.47 10.94
CA MET A 70 -9.33 1.57 10.07
C MET A 70 -9.65 0.24 9.37
N GLY A 71 -8.63 -0.49 8.92
CA GLY A 71 -8.81 -1.82 8.34
C GLY A 71 -9.43 -2.82 9.32
N ASN A 72 -9.00 -2.81 10.59
CA ASN A 72 -9.58 -3.66 11.62
C ASN A 72 -11.02 -3.28 11.96
N ILE A 73 -11.34 -1.98 12.01
CA ILE A 73 -12.71 -1.48 12.21
C ILE A 73 -13.60 -1.96 11.06
N LEU A 74 -13.14 -1.87 9.82
CA LEU A 74 -13.90 -2.32 8.66
C LEU A 74 -14.11 -3.83 8.66
N ASN A 75 -13.10 -4.61 9.07
CA ASN A 75 -13.25 -6.06 9.26
C ASN A 75 -14.34 -6.36 10.31
N PHE A 76 -14.31 -5.68 11.46
CA PHE A 76 -15.32 -5.82 12.50
C PHE A 76 -16.74 -5.45 12.01
N ILE A 77 -16.88 -4.37 11.23
CA ILE A 77 -18.17 -3.98 10.63
C ILE A 77 -18.64 -5.05 9.64
N CYS A 78 -17.75 -5.57 8.79
CA CYS A 78 -18.09 -6.60 7.80
C CYS A 78 -18.58 -7.88 8.48
N GLU A 79 -17.89 -8.33 9.53
CA GLU A 79 -18.29 -9.50 10.32
C GLU A 79 -19.65 -9.29 11.00
N ARG A 80 -19.95 -8.07 11.43
CA ARG A 80 -21.23 -7.75 12.10
C ARG A 80 -22.39 -7.62 11.12
N CYS A 81 -22.16 -7.07 9.93
CA CYS A 81 -23.17 -6.86 8.88
C CYS A 81 -23.49 -8.15 8.12
N TYR A 82 -22.51 -9.01 7.87
CA TYR A 82 -22.68 -10.28 7.17
C TYR A 82 -22.57 -11.44 8.17
N LYS A 83 -23.65 -11.67 8.93
CA LYS A 83 -23.75 -12.78 9.90
C LYS A 83 -23.94 -14.15 9.25
N ASP A 84 -24.31 -14.21 7.98
CA ASP A 84 -24.58 -15.48 7.29
C ASP A 84 -23.27 -16.15 6.83
N PRO A 85 -22.91 -17.33 7.36
CA PRO A 85 -21.68 -18.05 7.01
C PRO A 85 -21.67 -18.59 5.57
N THR A 86 -22.77 -18.44 4.82
CA THR A 86 -22.90 -18.84 3.41
C THR A 86 -22.41 -17.76 2.45
N GLN A 87 -22.20 -16.53 2.91
CA GLN A 87 -21.75 -15.42 2.08
C GLN A 87 -20.22 -15.30 2.14
N ASN A 88 -19.53 -15.79 1.11
CA ASN A 88 -18.08 -15.63 0.91
C ASN A 88 -17.59 -14.16 0.85
N ILE A 89 -18.51 -13.20 0.93
CA ILE A 89 -18.26 -11.77 0.74
C ILE A 89 -17.56 -11.16 1.96
N ALA A 90 -17.75 -11.69 3.17
CA ALA A 90 -17.21 -11.11 4.40
C ALA A 90 -15.67 -11.01 4.41
N TRP A 91 -14.96 -12.04 3.92
CA TRP A 91 -13.49 -12.03 3.84
C TRP A 91 -12.95 -11.35 2.59
N GLN A 92 -13.77 -11.23 1.54
CA GLN A 92 -13.39 -10.59 0.28
C GLN A 92 -13.51 -9.07 0.36
N LEU A 93 -14.46 -8.53 1.12
CA LEU A 93 -14.69 -7.08 1.23
C LEU A 93 -13.44 -6.30 1.66
N PRO A 94 -12.68 -6.72 2.70
CA PRO A 94 -11.44 -6.05 3.08
C PRO A 94 -10.36 -6.12 1.99
N LEU A 95 -10.30 -7.22 1.24
CA LEU A 95 -9.36 -7.38 0.12
C LEU A 95 -9.71 -6.44 -1.04
N PHE A 96 -10.99 -6.31 -1.38
CA PHE A 96 -11.46 -5.36 -2.39
C PHE A 96 -11.17 -3.92 -1.98
N LEU A 97 -11.35 -3.57 -0.71
CA LEU A 97 -11.01 -2.23 -0.23
C LEU A 97 -9.51 -1.94 -0.31
N GLY A 98 -8.66 -2.93 -0.01
CA GLY A 98 -7.21 -2.81 -0.23
C GLY A 98 -6.86 -2.57 -1.71
N TYR A 99 -7.60 -3.19 -2.63
CA TYR A 99 -7.46 -2.97 -4.07
C TYR A 99 -7.81 -1.53 -4.47
N ILE A 100 -8.89 -0.97 -3.92
CA ILE A 100 -9.27 0.44 -4.13
C ILE A 100 -8.15 1.36 -3.65
N TRP A 101 -7.58 1.11 -2.46
CA TRP A 101 -6.47 1.92 -1.95
C TRP A 101 -5.23 1.85 -2.85
N ALA A 102 -4.89 0.67 -3.37
CA ALA A 102 -3.77 0.52 -4.29
C ALA A 102 -3.97 1.30 -5.60
N ILE A 103 -5.20 1.38 -6.11
CA ILE A 103 -5.52 2.18 -7.30
C ILE A 103 -5.38 3.67 -7.01
N ILE A 104 -5.87 4.15 -5.86
CA ILE A 104 -5.73 5.56 -5.47
C ILE A 104 -4.26 5.96 -5.38
N ILE A 105 -3.41 5.10 -4.79
CA ILE A 105 -1.96 5.33 -4.73
C ILE A 105 -1.32 5.26 -6.13
N GLY A 106 -1.78 4.34 -6.99
CA GLY A 106 -1.32 4.26 -8.37
C GLY A 106 -1.62 5.52 -9.19
N MET A 107 -2.80 6.10 -9.00
CA MET A 107 -3.17 7.36 -9.63
C MET A 107 -2.39 8.55 -9.06
N SER A 108 -2.17 8.59 -7.74
CA SER A 108 -1.41 9.68 -7.12
C SER A 108 0.06 9.68 -7.56
N LEU A 109 0.64 8.52 -7.88
CA LEU A 109 2.01 8.42 -8.39
C LEU A 109 2.23 9.18 -9.72
N VAL A 110 1.18 9.31 -10.55
CA VAL A 110 1.26 10.04 -11.84
C VAL A 110 1.48 11.54 -11.62
N TYR A 111 1.01 12.07 -10.48
CA TYR A 111 1.12 13.49 -10.14
C TYR A 111 2.36 13.83 -9.31
N VAL A 112 3.08 12.83 -8.80
CA VAL A 112 4.25 13.06 -7.94
C VAL A 112 5.49 13.29 -8.83
N PRO A 113 6.14 14.48 -8.76
CA PRO A 113 7.39 14.70 -9.45
C PRO A 113 8.50 13.79 -8.88
N GLU A 114 9.42 13.36 -9.73
CA GLU A 114 10.53 12.47 -9.35
C GLU A 114 11.38 13.09 -8.21
N SER A 115 11.99 12.24 -7.38
CA SER A 115 12.85 12.70 -6.27
C SER A 115 13.96 13.63 -6.78
N PRO A 116 14.21 14.78 -6.13
CA PRO A 116 15.24 15.74 -6.54
C PRO A 116 16.66 15.13 -6.48
N GLN A 117 16.89 14.09 -5.66
CA GLN A 117 18.17 13.35 -5.68
C GLN A 117 18.26 12.36 -6.84
N TYR A 118 17.15 11.77 -7.30
CA TYR A 118 17.11 10.96 -8.52
C TYR A 118 17.39 11.82 -9.76
N LEU A 119 16.77 13.00 -9.83
CA LEU A 119 17.03 14.00 -10.88
C LEU A 119 18.49 14.47 -10.88
N ALA A 120 19.07 14.71 -9.70
CA ALA A 120 20.46 15.16 -9.57
C ALA A 120 21.51 14.06 -9.81
N LYS A 121 21.30 12.82 -9.35
CA LYS A 121 22.31 11.74 -9.43
C LYS A 121 22.23 10.88 -10.69
N ILE A 122 21.03 10.69 -11.25
CA ILE A 122 20.82 9.75 -12.36
C ILE A 122 20.51 10.48 -13.68
N LYS A 123 19.80 11.63 -13.62
CA LYS A 123 19.38 12.38 -14.81
C LYS A 123 20.30 13.55 -15.18
N ASN A 124 21.22 13.97 -14.30
CA ASN A 124 22.14 15.12 -14.51
C ASN A 124 21.43 16.45 -14.85
N ASP A 125 20.15 16.60 -14.49
CA ASP A 125 19.33 17.76 -14.85
C ASP A 125 19.14 18.67 -13.63
N VAL A 126 20.17 19.47 -13.38
CA VAL A 126 20.32 20.40 -12.25
C VAL A 126 19.25 21.51 -12.15
N PRO A 127 18.53 21.97 -13.21
CA PRO A 127 17.57 23.07 -13.09
C PRO A 127 16.23 22.70 -12.45
N SER A 128 15.82 21.43 -12.46
CA SER A 128 14.55 20.97 -11.85
C SER A 128 14.70 20.53 -10.38
N ALA A 129 15.92 20.55 -9.84
CA ALA A 129 16.23 20.13 -8.48
C ALA A 129 16.18 21.27 -7.43
N LYS A 130 15.70 22.45 -7.83
CA LYS A 130 15.62 23.65 -6.98
C LYS A 130 14.16 24.01 -6.70
#